data_AF-A0A2M9PH42-F1
#
_entry.id   AF-A0A2M9PH42-F1
#
_cell.length_a   1.000
_cell.length_b   1.000
_cell.length_c   1.000
_cell.angle_alpha   90.00
_cell.angle_beta   90.00
_cell.angle_gamma   90.00
#
_symmetry.space_group_name_H-M   'P 1'
#
loop_
_entity.id
_entity.type
_entity.pdbx_description
1 polymer ?
#
loop_
_entity_poly.entity_id
_entity_poly.type
_entity_poly.pdbx_seq_one_letter_code
_entity_poly.pdbx_strand_id
1 'polypeptide(L)'
;MGAAEGAGVSGWKLKRVRQCAKCPWKVSTDPYEIPDGYSVEAHRALACTIASPGDIRGGGRAMSCHEHLPEDEAHCIGWLMNQLGPGNNIGLRLRMLSCENIRSVRLDGPQHERFEDTLPSEETAR
;
A
#
# COMPACT_ATOMS: atom_id res chain seq x y z
N MET A 1 6.15 12.36 46.18
CA MET A 1 7.22 11.86 45.29
C MET A 1 6.63 11.59 43.92
N GLY A 2 7.25 12.13 42.89
CA GLY A 2 6.78 12.10 41.51
C GLY A 2 6.90 10.73 40.83
N ALA A 3 6.22 10.66 39.70
CA ALA A 3 5.95 9.51 38.85
C ALA A 3 7.18 8.74 38.35
N ALA A 4 6.94 7.48 38.01
CA ALA A 4 7.52 6.87 36.83
C ALA A 4 6.37 6.24 36.03
N GLU A 5 5.66 7.09 35.27
CA GLU A 5 4.84 6.63 34.15
C GLU A 5 5.79 6.07 33.11
N GLY A 6 5.58 4.81 32.73
CA GLY A 6 6.39 4.13 31.73
C GLY A 6 6.37 4.92 30.43
N ALA A 7 7.55 5.28 29.93
CA ALA A 7 7.71 5.89 28.63
C ALA A 7 7.10 4.96 27.57
N GLY A 8 5.95 5.35 27.02
CA GLY A 8 5.33 4.65 25.91
C GLY A 8 6.29 4.61 24.74
N VAL A 9 6.47 3.43 24.15
CA VAL A 9 7.15 3.31 22.86
C VAL A 9 6.32 4.11 21.86
N SER A 10 6.81 5.31 21.49
CA SER A 10 6.18 6.13 20.47
C SER A 10 6.09 5.31 19.19
N GLY A 11 4.88 4.88 18.84
CA GLY A 11 4.62 4.17 17.59
C GLY A 11 4.70 5.14 16.41
N TRP A 12 4.54 4.62 15.21
CA TRP A 12 4.42 5.45 14.01
C TRP A 12 3.02 5.35 13.43
N LYS A 13 2.64 6.32 12.61
CA LYS A 13 1.30 6.39 12.01
C LYS A 13 1.37 6.41 10.50
N LEU A 14 0.43 5.73 9.87
CA LEU A 14 0.12 5.93 8.46
C LEU A 14 -0.45 7.33 8.27
N LYS A 15 0.06 8.05 7.28
CA LYS A 15 -0.45 9.38 6.90
C LYS A 15 -1.91 9.35 6.44
N ARG A 16 -2.29 8.29 5.72
CA ARG A 16 -3.67 8.02 5.33
C ARG A 16 -4.08 6.63 5.78
N VAL A 17 -5.36 6.45 6.05
CA VAL A 17 -5.95 5.14 6.41
C VAL A 17 -7.10 4.74 5.49
N ARG A 18 -7.54 5.62 4.59
CA ARG A 18 -8.58 5.33 3.61
C ARG A 18 -7.97 5.11 2.24
N GLN A 19 -8.38 4.05 1.56
CA GLN A 19 -8.04 3.81 0.17
C GLN A 19 -8.58 4.92 -0.73
N CYS A 20 -7.83 5.27 -1.78
CA CYS A 20 -8.28 6.23 -2.79
C CYS A 20 -9.42 5.66 -3.64
N ALA A 21 -10.32 6.53 -4.11
CA ALA A 21 -11.51 6.11 -4.86
C ALA A 21 -11.19 5.52 -6.24
N LYS A 22 -10.05 5.89 -6.84
CA LYS A 22 -9.54 5.35 -8.12
C LYS A 22 -8.27 4.53 -7.91
N CYS A 23 -8.18 3.77 -6.81
CA CYS A 23 -7.02 2.92 -6.53
C CYS A 23 -6.93 1.77 -7.55
N PRO A 24 -5.78 1.53 -8.20
CA PRO A 24 -5.65 0.45 -9.17
C PRO A 24 -5.73 -0.95 -8.54
N TRP A 25 -5.60 -1.06 -7.21
CA TRP A 25 -5.82 -2.32 -6.49
C TRP A 25 -7.29 -2.67 -6.31
N LYS A 26 -8.21 -1.70 -6.46
CA LYS A 26 -9.65 -1.94 -6.37
C LYS A 26 -10.16 -2.51 -7.70
N VAL A 27 -10.86 -3.64 -7.64
CA VAL A 27 -11.32 -4.40 -8.83
C VAL A 27 -12.21 -3.59 -9.76
N SER A 28 -12.97 -2.63 -9.22
CA SER A 28 -13.87 -1.77 -10.00
C SER A 28 -13.21 -0.53 -10.59
N THR A 29 -11.90 -0.34 -10.41
CA THR A 29 -11.18 0.80 -10.98
C THR A 29 -10.78 0.47 -12.42
N ASP A 30 -11.14 1.35 -13.34
CA ASP A 30 -10.55 1.38 -14.68
C ASP A 30 -9.18 2.10 -14.61
N PRO A 31 -8.05 1.43 -14.94
CA PRO A 31 -6.73 2.05 -14.94
C PRO A 31 -6.59 3.25 -15.89
N TYR A 32 -7.41 3.35 -16.94
CA TYR A 32 -7.39 4.47 -17.89
C TYR A 32 -8.11 5.72 -17.38
N GLU A 33 -8.88 5.60 -16.29
CA GLU A 33 -9.59 6.71 -15.66
C GLU A 33 -8.91 7.21 -14.37
N ILE A 34 -7.73 6.70 -14.02
CA ILE A 34 -7.00 7.13 -12.82
C ILE A 34 -6.43 8.54 -13.05
N PRO A 35 -6.75 9.52 -12.19
CA PRO A 35 -6.35 10.91 -12.38
C PRO A 35 -4.87 11.17 -12.01
N ASP A 36 -4.50 12.45 -11.99
CA ASP A 36 -3.24 12.95 -11.41
C ASP A 36 -1.96 12.42 -12.08
N GLY A 37 -2.03 12.18 -13.39
CA GLY A 37 -0.86 11.78 -14.18
C GLY A 37 -0.43 10.33 -13.95
N TYR A 38 -1.35 9.48 -13.49
CA TYR A 38 -1.12 8.04 -13.43
C TYR A 38 -0.61 7.51 -14.79
N SER A 39 0.47 6.72 -14.73
CA SER A 39 1.07 6.04 -15.89
C SER A 39 1.13 4.55 -15.63
N VAL A 40 0.70 3.77 -16.61
CA VAL A 40 0.76 2.30 -16.56
C VAL A 40 2.21 1.84 -16.48
N GLU A 41 3.13 2.51 -17.19
CA GLU A 41 4.57 2.22 -17.17
C GLU A 41 5.16 2.46 -15.78
N ALA A 42 4.83 3.60 -15.15
CA ALA A 42 5.25 3.89 -13.79
C ALA A 42 4.69 2.87 -12.80
N HIS A 43 3.41 2.47 -12.96
CA HIS A 43 2.83 1.43 -12.14
C HIS A 43 3.55 0.09 -12.32
N ARG A 44 3.84 -0.35 -13.55
CA ARG A 44 4.62 -1.58 -13.82
C ARG A 44 5.97 -1.57 -13.11
N ALA A 45 6.66 -0.44 -13.03
CA ALA A 45 7.94 -0.31 -12.33
C ALA A 45 7.83 -0.57 -10.81
N LEU A 46 6.64 -0.43 -10.22
CA LEU A 46 6.37 -0.69 -8.80
C LEU A 46 6.31 -2.19 -8.48
N ALA A 47 6.43 -3.09 -9.46
CA ALA A 47 6.63 -4.52 -9.23
C ALA A 47 7.80 -4.80 -8.26
N CYS A 48 8.82 -3.92 -8.26
CA CYS A 48 9.94 -4.02 -7.35
C CYS A 48 9.57 -3.81 -5.86
N THR A 49 8.37 -3.31 -5.56
CA THR A 49 7.84 -3.13 -4.20
C THR A 49 7.07 -4.35 -3.69
N ILE A 50 6.85 -5.36 -4.54
CA ILE A 50 6.16 -6.59 -4.17
C ILE A 50 7.12 -7.56 -3.50
N ALA A 51 6.73 -8.11 -2.35
CA ALA A 51 7.56 -9.04 -1.60
C ALA A 51 7.75 -10.38 -2.33
N SER A 52 8.94 -10.96 -2.19
CA SER A 52 9.17 -12.35 -2.56
C SER A 52 8.70 -13.28 -1.42
N PRO A 53 7.98 -14.38 -1.72
CA PRO A 53 7.58 -15.34 -0.70
C PRO A 53 8.75 -15.82 0.15
N GLY A 54 8.62 -15.73 1.47
CA GLY A 54 9.64 -16.14 2.43
C GLY A 54 10.76 -15.12 2.70
N ASP A 55 10.78 -13.96 2.03
CA ASP A 55 11.78 -12.92 2.30
C ASP A 55 11.36 -12.03 3.49
N ILE A 56 12.23 -11.97 4.51
CA ILE A 56 12.04 -11.13 5.70
C ILE A 56 12.57 -9.70 5.51
N ARG A 57 13.34 -9.44 4.46
CA ARG A 57 13.93 -8.12 4.14
C ARG A 57 12.92 -7.15 3.50
N GLY A 58 11.72 -7.62 3.17
CA GLY A 58 10.71 -6.93 2.35
C GLY A 58 10.11 -5.62 2.89
N GLY A 59 10.67 -5.00 3.93
CA GLY A 59 10.10 -3.80 4.57
C GLY A 59 10.62 -2.44 4.09
N GLY A 60 11.62 -2.40 3.21
CA GLY A 60 12.35 -1.17 2.85
C GLY A 60 11.74 -0.32 1.73
N ARG A 61 11.12 -0.95 0.73
CA ARG A 61 10.44 -0.24 -0.38
C ARG A 61 8.95 -0.32 -0.19
N ALA A 62 8.26 0.78 -0.48
CA ALA A 62 6.81 0.86 -0.42
C ALA A 62 6.26 1.53 -1.67
N MET A 63 5.03 1.18 -2.03
CA MET A 63 4.30 1.89 -3.07
C MET A 63 3.67 3.16 -2.47
N SER A 64 3.96 4.31 -3.08
CA SER A 64 3.31 5.57 -2.74
C SER A 64 1.91 5.66 -3.38
N CYS A 65 1.03 6.43 -2.77
CA CYS A 65 -0.31 6.70 -3.29
C CYS A 65 -0.25 7.75 -4.41
N HIS A 66 -0.93 7.52 -5.53
CA HIS A 66 -0.95 8.46 -6.67
C HIS A 66 -1.58 9.83 -6.33
N GLU A 67 -2.45 9.91 -5.32
CA GLU A 67 -3.03 11.18 -4.86
C GLU A 67 -2.05 12.04 -4.04
N HIS A 68 -0.78 11.63 -3.90
CA HIS A 68 0.22 12.31 -3.09
C HIS A 68 1.49 12.57 -3.90
N LEU A 69 2.03 13.77 -3.74
CA LEU A 69 3.25 14.19 -4.44
C LEU A 69 4.50 13.53 -3.85
N PRO A 70 5.60 13.40 -4.61
CA PRO A 70 6.85 12.79 -4.15
C PRO A 70 7.48 13.42 -2.90
N GLU A 71 7.26 14.70 -2.65
CA GLU A 71 7.73 15.41 -1.45
C GLU A 71 6.87 15.17 -0.20
N ASP A 72 5.70 14.55 -0.37
CA ASP A 72 4.70 14.40 0.69
C ASP A 72 3.99 13.04 0.61
N GLU A 73 4.78 11.98 0.39
CA GLU A 73 4.28 10.64 0.08
C GLU A 73 3.42 10.05 1.21
N ALA A 74 2.38 9.33 0.79
CA ALA A 74 1.63 8.42 1.66
C ALA A 74 1.71 7.00 1.12
N HIS A 75 1.69 6.01 2.02
CA HIS A 75 1.58 4.60 1.62
C HIS A 75 0.29 4.38 0.82
N CYS A 76 0.39 3.68 -0.31
CA CYS A 76 -0.76 3.18 -1.03
C CYS A 76 -1.48 2.12 -0.18
N ILE A 77 -2.76 2.35 0.16
CA ILE A 77 -3.53 1.46 1.04
C ILE A 77 -3.85 0.12 0.35
N GLY A 78 -4.15 0.14 -0.95
CA GLY A 78 -4.40 -1.09 -1.71
C GLY A 78 -3.17 -2.01 -1.70
N TRP A 79 -2.00 -1.45 -2.03
CA TRP A 79 -0.73 -2.17 -1.93
C TRP A 79 -0.44 -2.63 -0.51
N LEU A 80 -0.59 -1.76 0.49
CA LEU A 80 -0.31 -2.10 1.89
C LEU A 80 -1.12 -3.32 2.33
N MET A 81 -2.43 -3.32 2.05
CA MET A 81 -3.30 -4.42 2.46
C MET A 81 -3.04 -5.70 1.65
N ASN A 82 -2.69 -5.59 0.37
CA ASN A 82 -2.24 -6.76 -0.40
C ASN A 82 -0.97 -7.37 0.21
N GLN A 83 0.05 -6.55 0.48
CA GLN A 83 1.33 -7.01 1.03
C GLN A 83 1.19 -7.57 2.45
N LEU A 84 0.26 -7.03 3.26
CA LEU A 84 -0.07 -7.61 4.55
C LEU A 84 -0.89 -8.89 4.44
N GLY A 85 -1.67 -9.06 3.38
CA GLY A 85 -2.52 -10.23 3.12
C GLY A 85 -1.88 -11.22 2.14
N PRO A 86 -2.44 -11.41 0.92
CA PRO A 86 -1.97 -12.39 -0.07
C PRO A 86 -0.49 -12.27 -0.45
N GLY A 87 0.05 -11.06 -0.52
CA GLY A 87 1.47 -10.83 -0.82
C GLY A 87 2.43 -11.29 0.27
N ASN A 88 1.92 -11.58 1.47
CA ASN A 88 2.63 -12.19 2.60
C ASN A 88 4.01 -11.56 2.90
N ASN A 89 4.09 -10.24 2.88
CA ASN A 89 5.30 -9.50 3.19
C ASN A 89 5.59 -9.55 4.70
N ILE A 90 6.44 -10.50 5.11
CA ILE A 90 6.76 -10.76 6.52
C ILE A 90 7.45 -9.55 7.17
N GLY A 91 8.40 -8.93 6.48
CA GLY A 91 9.09 -7.74 6.98
C GLY A 91 8.13 -6.58 7.24
N LEU A 92 7.16 -6.36 6.34
CA LEU A 92 6.13 -5.34 6.51
C LEU A 92 5.18 -5.66 7.67
N ARG A 93 4.78 -6.92 7.84
CA ARG A 93 3.94 -7.35 8.98
C ARG A 93 4.60 -7.03 10.31
N LEU A 94 5.90 -7.32 10.47
CA LEU A 94 6.66 -6.98 11.67
C LEU A 94 6.70 -5.46 11.90
N ARG A 95 6.93 -4.67 10.84
CA ARG A 95 6.90 -3.20 10.91
C ARG A 95 5.54 -2.64 11.30
N MET A 96 4.44 -3.27 10.88
CA MET A 96 3.08 -2.83 11.23
C MET A 96 2.70 -3.08 12.70
N LEU A 97 3.42 -3.93 13.43
CA LEU A 97 3.14 -4.19 14.84
C LEU A 97 3.23 -2.93 15.70
N SER A 98 4.10 -1.98 15.33
CA SER A 98 4.26 -0.68 15.99
C SER A 98 3.50 0.46 15.31
N CYS A 99 2.65 0.16 14.32
CA CYS A 99 1.80 1.15 13.66
C CYS A 99 0.52 1.41 14.46
N GLU A 100 0.36 2.61 15.01
CA GLU A 100 -0.73 2.90 15.96
C GLU A 100 -2.12 2.88 15.31
N ASN A 101 -2.22 3.30 14.04
CA ASN A 101 -3.49 3.50 13.35
C ASN A 101 -3.78 2.46 12.26
N ILE A 102 -3.03 1.34 12.21
CA ILE A 102 -3.27 0.27 11.21
C ILE A 102 -4.70 -0.27 11.27
N ARG A 103 -5.30 -0.36 12.47
CA ARG A 103 -6.69 -0.82 12.67
C ARG A 103 -7.74 0.13 12.11
N SER A 104 -7.35 1.37 11.82
CA SER A 104 -8.22 2.37 11.19
C SER A 104 -8.24 2.27 9.67
N VAL A 105 -7.43 1.37 9.08
CA VAL A 105 -7.42 1.19 7.62
C VAL A 105 -8.77 0.71 7.10
N ARG A 106 -9.24 1.34 6.02
CA ARG A 106 -10.50 1.01 5.34
C ARG A 106 -10.26 0.91 3.84
N LEU A 107 -10.57 -0.26 3.30
CA LEU A 107 -10.62 -0.53 1.87
C LEU A 107 -11.93 -0.02 1.29
N ASP A 108 -11.90 0.34 0.01
CA ASP A 108 -13.05 0.72 -0.79
C ASP A 108 -13.37 -0.44 -1.75
N GLY A 109 -14.17 -1.41 -1.31
CA GLY A 109 -14.58 -2.56 -2.12
C GLY A 109 -13.53 -3.67 -2.32
N PRO A 110 -13.85 -4.68 -3.17
CA PRO A 110 -12.98 -5.82 -3.43
C PRO A 110 -11.63 -5.42 -4.03
N GLN A 111 -10.57 -6.17 -3.68
CA GLN A 111 -9.20 -5.90 -4.10
C GLN A 111 -8.67 -7.02 -5.00
N HIS A 112 -7.79 -6.67 -5.93
CA HIS A 112 -6.97 -7.64 -6.65
C HIS A 112 -6.04 -8.39 -5.70
N GLU A 113 -5.92 -9.71 -5.90
CA GLU A 113 -5.03 -10.56 -5.09
C GLU A 113 -3.58 -10.51 -5.58
N ARG A 114 -3.38 -10.26 -6.87
CA ARG A 114 -2.06 -10.20 -7.50
C ARG A 114 -1.77 -8.81 -8.06
N PHE A 115 -0.49 -8.47 -8.10
CA PHE A 115 -0.04 -7.21 -8.67
C PHE A 115 -0.34 -7.12 -10.17
N GLU A 116 -0.18 -8.22 -10.91
CA GLU A 116 -0.40 -8.23 -12.36
C GLU A 116 -1.84 -7.87 -12.73
N ASP A 117 -2.81 -8.21 -11.87
CA ASP A 117 -4.23 -7.94 -12.11
C ASP A 117 -4.59 -6.45 -11.96
N THR A 118 -3.68 -5.64 -11.41
CA THR A 118 -3.84 -4.17 -11.28
C THR A 118 -3.42 -3.41 -12.54
N LEU A 119 -2.87 -4.12 -13.52
CA LEU A 119 -2.44 -3.58 -14.80
C LEU A 119 -3.51 -3.88 -15.87
N PRO A 120 -3.67 -3.02 -16.89
CA PRO A 120 -4.56 -3.33 -18.01
C PRO A 120 -4.16 -4.64 -18.69
N SER A 121 -5.14 -5.46 -19.04
CA SER A 121 -4.92 -6.64 -19.87
C SER A 121 -4.53 -6.22 -21.30
N GLU A 122 -3.54 -6.91 -21.87
CA GLU A 122 -3.10 -6.68 -23.26
C GLU A 122 -4.24 -6.86 -24.29
N GLU A 123 -5.29 -7.61 -23.94
CA GLU A 123 -6.49 -7.83 -24.78
C GLU A 123 -7.38 -6.58 -24.91
N THR A 124 -7.28 -5.63 -23.97
CA THR A 124 -8.09 -4.40 -23.93
C THR A 124 -7.31 -3.18 -24.48
N ALA A 125 -6.03 -3.36 -24.81
CA ALA A 125 -5.16 -2.31 -25.34
C ALA A 125 -5.19 -2.19 -26.88
N ARG A 126 -6.08 -2.94 -27.56
CA ARG A 126 -6.35 -2.88 -29.02
C ARG A 126 -7.72 -2.29 -29.30
#